data_AF-A0A2E3PGB9-F1
#
_entry.id   AF-A0A2E3PGB9-F1
#
_cell.length_a   1.000
_cell.length_b   1.000
_cell.length_c   1.000
_cell.angle_alpha   90.00
_cell.angle_beta   90.00
_cell.angle_gamma   90.00
#
_symmetry.space_group_name_H-M   'P 1'
#
loop_
_entity.id
_entity.type
_entity.pdbx_description
1 polymer ?
#
loop_
_entity_poly.entity_id
_entity_poly.type
_entity_poly.pdbx_seq_one_letter_code
_entity_poly.pdbx_strand_id
1 'polypeptide(L)' 'GMLVQKDNLGFGLRSWRYAAVVNDGVIEAWFEEPGMCDNHGEDPYGESSPETLMAYLAEAKADAAA' A
#
# COMPACT_ATOMS: atom_id res chain seq x y z
N GLY A 1 6.40 -1.94 10.49
CA GLY A 1 5.33 -0.92 10.45
C GLY A 1 5.72 0.15 9.45
N MET A 2 4.77 0.91 8.92
CA MET A 2 4.99 1.82 7.80
C MET A 2 5.44 3.22 8.21
N LEU A 3 6.20 3.37 9.30
CA LEU A 3 6.58 4.69 9.80
C LEU A 3 7.84 5.19 9.08
N VAL A 4 7.77 6.36 8.46
CA VAL A 4 8.92 7.04 7.83
C VAL A 4 8.99 8.50 8.28
N GLN A 5 10.19 9.06 8.29
CA GLN A 5 10.41 10.50 8.43
C GLN A 5 10.20 11.19 7.08
N LYS A 6 9.44 12.28 7.06
CA LYS A 6 9.25 13.15 5.89
C LYS A 6 9.61 14.60 6.27
N ASP A 7 10.75 14.75 6.93
CA ASP A 7 11.27 16.05 7.37
C ASP A 7 11.75 16.89 6.19
N ASN A 8 12.17 16.24 5.10
CA ASN A 8 12.46 16.90 3.81
C ASN A 8 11.29 17.72 3.26
N LEU A 9 10.04 17.38 3.64
CA LEU A 9 8.82 18.11 3.27
C LEU A 9 8.20 18.86 4.47
N GLY A 10 8.82 18.79 5.65
CA GLY A 10 8.28 19.37 6.89
C GLY A 10 7.06 18.64 7.46
N PHE A 11 6.85 17.37 7.10
CA PHE A 11 5.69 16.60 7.53
C PHE A 11 5.89 15.80 8.82
N GLY A 12 7.14 15.66 9.29
CA GLY A 12 7.48 14.83 10.45
C GLY A 12 7.35 13.33 10.16
N LEU A 13 7.01 12.56 11.20
CA LEU A 13 6.74 11.13 11.09
C LEU A 13 5.39 10.87 10.40
N ARG A 14 5.40 10.07 9.33
CA ARG A 14 4.23 9.74 8.52
C ARG A 14 4.21 8.27 8.12
N SER A 15 3.05 7.81 7.66
CA SER A 15 2.95 6.51 7.02
C SER A 15 3.63 6.54 5.64
N TRP A 16 4.38 5.48 5.32
CA TRP A 16 4.70 5.12 3.95
C TRP A 16 3.41 4.80 3.21
N ARG A 17 3.41 4.95 1.88
CA ARG A 17 2.22 4.67 1.07
C ARG A 17 2.04 3.16 0.93
N TYR A 18 0.85 2.69 1.25
CA TYR A 18 0.46 1.30 1.08
C TYR A 18 -1.06 1.19 0.91
N ALA A 19 -1.51 0.06 0.40
CA ALA A 19 -2.89 -0.40 0.49
C ALA A 19 -2.93 -1.81 1.10
N ALA A 20 -4.08 -2.19 1.66
CA ALA A 20 -4.29 -3.52 2.21
C ALA A 20 -5.74 -3.94 2.00
N VAL A 21 -5.94 -5.22 1.68
CA VAL A 21 -7.27 -5.85 1.68
C VAL A 21 -7.44 -6.56 3.02
N VAL A 22 -8.46 -6.13 3.77
CA VAL A 22 -8.72 -6.63 5.12
C VAL A 22 -10.15 -7.14 5.19
N ASN A 23 -10.30 -8.39 5.60
CA ASN A 23 -11.57 -9.07 5.73
C ASN A 23 -11.73 -9.60 7.16
N ASP A 24 -12.77 -9.14 7.87
CA ASP A 24 -13.03 -9.47 9.28
C ASP A 24 -11.80 -9.33 10.21
N GLY A 25 -10.99 -8.30 9.96
CA GLY A 25 -9.77 -8.03 10.73
C GLY A 25 -8.56 -8.87 10.36
N VAL A 26 -8.68 -9.79 9.39
CA VAL A 26 -7.58 -10.55 8.79
C VAL A 26 -7.07 -9.81 7.57
N ILE A 27 -5.75 -9.62 7.50
CA ILE A 27 -5.09 -9.05 6.32
C ILE A 27 -4.95 -10.16 5.28
N GLU A 28 -5.64 -10.02 4.15
CA GLU A 28 -5.61 -10.98 3.03
C GLU A 28 -4.52 -10.63 2.01
N ALA A 29 -4.29 -9.34 1.78
CA ALA A 29 -3.23 -8.85 0.91
C ALA A 29 -2.68 -7.49 1.34
N TRP A 30 -1.44 -7.23 0.93
CA TRP A 30 -0.67 -6.05 1.28
C TRP A 30 0.09 -5.52 0.07
N PHE A 31 -0.03 -4.22 -0.19
CA PHE A 31 0.48 -3.54 -1.37
C PHE A 31 1.28 -2.32 -0.93
N GLU A 32 2.55 -2.52 -0.62
CA GLU A 32 3.46 -1.43 -0.23
C GLU A 32 4.16 -0.85 -1.45
N GLU A 33 4.34 0.46 -1.48
CA GLU A 33 5.14 1.06 -2.55
C GLU A 33 6.63 0.70 -2.39
N PRO A 34 7.36 0.49 -3.49
CA PRO A 34 8.79 0.18 -3.43
C PRO A 34 9.60 1.37 -2.92
N GLY A 35 10.77 1.08 -2.33
CA GLY A 35 11.71 2.11 -1.93
C GLY A 35 11.42 2.78 -0.59
N MET A 36 10.69 2.12 0.33
CA MET A 36 10.44 2.66 1.67
C MET A 36 11.73 3.12 2.36
N CYS A 37 11.86 4.42 2.58
CA CYS A 37 12.95 5.01 3.36
C CYS A 37 12.56 6.38 3.93
N ASP A 38 13.36 6.83 4.90
CA ASP A 38 13.25 8.18 5.46
C ASP A 38 13.65 9.23 4.44
N ASN A 39 12.87 10.32 4.39
CA ASN A 39 13.09 11.47 3.53
C ASN A 39 13.21 11.10 2.04
N HIS A 40 12.47 10.07 1.61
CA HIS A 40 12.38 9.67 0.21
C HIS A 40 12.03 10.90 -0.66
N GLY A 41 12.76 11.08 -1.76
CA GLY A 41 12.65 12.26 -2.63
C GLY A 41 11.43 12.23 -3.54
N GLU A 42 10.94 11.04 -3.86
CA GLU A 42 9.78 10.81 -4.73
C GLU A 42 8.56 10.32 -3.94
N ASP A 43 7.38 10.40 -4.55
CA ASP A 43 6.11 9.88 -4.04
C ASP A 43 5.59 8.76 -4.96
N PRO A 44 6.12 7.52 -4.83
CA PRO A 44 5.72 6.40 -5.66
C PRO A 44 4.23 6.07 -5.48
N TYR A 45 3.59 5.69 -6.59
CA TYR A 45 2.18 5.31 -6.63
C TYR A 45 1.93 4.32 -7.78
N GLY A 46 2.05 3.04 -7.48
CA GLY A 46 1.78 1.96 -8.43
C GLY A 46 1.17 0.75 -7.73
N GLU A 47 1.86 0.21 -6.72
CA GLU A 47 1.41 -0.99 -6.01
C GLU A 47 0.10 -0.72 -5.25
N SER A 48 -0.02 0.45 -4.63
CA SER A 48 -1.20 0.87 -3.88
C SER A 48 -2.29 1.52 -4.75
N SER A 49 -2.17 1.46 -6.08
CA SER A 49 -3.12 2.07 -7.00
C SER A 49 -4.48 1.34 -7.02
N PRO A 50 -5.60 2.04 -7.28
CA PRO A 50 -6.91 1.46 -7.52
C PRO A 50 -6.87 0.39 -8.60
N GLU A 51 -6.10 0.57 -9.65
CA GLU A 51 -5.97 -0.39 -10.75
C GLU A 51 -5.40 -1.72 -10.25
N THR A 52 -4.32 -1.69 -9.45
CA THR A 52 -3.73 -2.89 -8.83
C THR A 52 -4.71 -3.56 -7.87
N LEU A 53 -5.39 -2.78 -7.01
CA LEU A 53 -6.37 -3.30 -6.05
C LEU A 53 -7.57 -3.93 -6.76
N MET A 54 -8.10 -3.29 -7.80
CA MET A 54 -9.25 -3.81 -8.55
C MET A 54 -8.90 -5.09 -9.30
N ALA A 55 -7.68 -5.20 -9.84
CA ALA A 55 -7.21 -6.43 -10.45
C ALA A 55 -7.15 -7.57 -9.43
N TYR A 56 -6.54 -7.33 -8.26
CA TYR A 56 -6.50 -8.31 -7.17
C TYR A 56 -7.90 -8.74 -6.71
N LEU A 57 -8.82 -7.80 -6.50
CA LEU A 57 -10.18 -8.11 -6.06
C LEU A 57 -10.97 -8.91 -7.12
N ALA A 58 -10.74 -8.65 -8.40
CA ALA A 58 -11.36 -9.39 -9.49
C ALA A 58 -10.85 -10.84 -9.56
N GLU A 59 -9.54 -11.04 -9.38
CA GLU A 59 -8.90 -12.37 -9.32
C GLU A 59 -9.37 -13.14 -8.08
N ALA A 60 -9.31 -12.53 -6.90
CA ALA A 60 -9.75 -13.15 -5.65
C ALA A 60 -11.24 -13.57 -5.69
N LYS A 61 -12.08 -12.79 -6.38
CA LYS A 61 -13.49 -13.15 -6.59
C LYS A 61 -13.66 -14.33 -7.55
N ALA A 62 -12.81 -14.45 -8.58
CA ALA A 62 -12.84 -15.58 -9.50
C ALA A 62 -12.45 -16.87 -8.78
N ASP A 63 -11.44 -16.83 -7.92
CA ASP A 63 -10.98 -17.99 -7.13
C ASP A 63 -12.03 -18.46 -6.12
N ALA A 64 -12.78 -17.54 -5.50
CA ALA A 64 -13.86 -17.88 -4.58
C ALA A 64 -15.11 -18.51 -5.25
N ALA A 65 -15.24 -18.37 -6.58
CA ALA A 65 -16.38 -18.89 -7.34
C ALA A 65 -16.08 -20.23 -8.05
N ALA A 66 -14.82 -20.69 -8.03
CA ALA A 66 -14.36 -21.96 -8.58
C ALA A 66 -14.46 -23.09 -7.55
#